data_AF-A0A7C2M8U3-F1
#
_entry.id   AF-A0A7C2M8U3-F1
#
_cell.length_a   1.000
_cell.length_b   1.000
_cell.length_c   1.000
_cell.angle_alpha   90.00
_cell.angle_beta   90.00
_cell.angle_gamma   90.00
#
_symmetry.space_group_name_H-M   'P 1'
#
loop_
_entity.id
_entity.type
_entity.pdbx_description
1 polymer ?
#
loop_
_entity_poly.entity_id
_entity_poly.type
_entity_poly.pdbx_seq_one_letter_code
_entity_poly.pdbx_strand_id
1 'polypeptide(L)'
;MTKKRACAYLVFSLLTVLAITSHGFSQEITPKTLVLTAFVDGFVSIDYILDVDSAFPTQNITVFGQVLEDLLVIDKNGLPLGYSLNGYT
;
A
#
# COMPACT_ATOMS: atom_id res chain seq x y z
N MET A 1 -2.03 47.76 -5.56
CA MET A 1 -1.05 47.03 -4.71
C MET A 1 -1.67 45.91 -3.85
N THR A 2 -3.00 45.74 -3.85
CA THR A 2 -3.75 44.79 -3.01
C THR A 2 -3.94 43.39 -3.65
N LYS A 3 -4.06 43.30 -4.99
CA LYS A 3 -4.23 42.03 -5.71
C LYS A 3 -3.07 41.03 -5.52
N LYS A 4 -1.81 41.50 -5.48
CA LYS A 4 -0.64 40.64 -5.28
C LYS A 4 -0.62 40.00 -3.89
N ARG A 5 -1.03 40.76 -2.87
CA ARG A 5 -1.17 40.27 -1.48
C ARG A 5 -2.32 39.25 -1.37
N ALA A 6 -3.47 39.54 -1.98
CA ALA A 6 -4.61 38.61 -2.01
C ALA A 6 -4.27 37.28 -2.68
N CYS A 7 -3.50 37.31 -3.78
CA CYS A 7 -3.04 36.10 -4.46
C CYS A 7 -2.08 35.29 -3.59
N ALA A 8 -1.16 35.96 -2.87
CA ALA A 8 -0.25 35.30 -1.94
C ALA A 8 -1.01 34.62 -0.78
N TYR A 9 -2.06 35.25 -0.25
CA TYR A 9 -2.91 34.63 0.78
C TYR A 9 -3.69 33.42 0.25
N LEU A 10 -4.19 33.47 -0.98
CA LEU A 10 -4.86 32.32 -1.61
C LEU A 10 -3.91 31.15 -1.84
N VAL A 11 -2.70 31.43 -2.34
CA VAL A 11 -1.68 30.39 -2.55
C VAL A 11 -1.26 29.80 -1.21
N PHE A 12 -1.07 30.61 -0.17
CA PHE A 12 -0.73 30.14 1.17
C PHE A 12 -1.87 29.31 1.80
N SER A 13 -3.12 29.73 1.63
CA SER A 13 -4.29 28.96 2.06
C SER A 13 -4.40 27.63 1.33
N LEU A 14 -4.08 27.60 0.03
CA LEU A 14 -4.09 26.36 -0.75
C LEU A 14 -2.97 25.41 -0.29
N LEU A 15 -1.78 25.95 -0.04
CA LEU A 15 -0.61 25.19 0.41
C LEU A 15 -0.81 24.59 1.80
N THR A 16 -1.47 25.34 2.70
CA THR A 16 -1.81 24.86 4.04
C THR A 16 -2.87 23.76 3.99
N VAL A 17 -3.91 23.89 3.17
CA VAL A 17 -4.90 22.81 2.97
C VAL A 17 -4.22 21.55 2.41
N LEU A 18 -3.34 21.69 1.42
CA LEU A 18 -2.66 20.55 0.81
C LEU A 18 -1.76 19.82 1.83
N ALA A 19 -1.03 20.56 2.67
CA ALA A 19 -0.16 20.00 3.69
C ALA A 19 -0.92 19.24 4.80
N ILE A 20 -2.16 19.61 5.10
CA ILE A 20 -3.00 18.91 6.09
C ILE A 20 -3.63 17.65 5.46
N THR A 21 -3.83 17.62 4.15
CA THR A 21 -4.43 16.44 3.48
C THR A 21 -3.44 15.34 3.14
N SER A 22 -2.13 15.60 3.20
CA SER A 22 -1.08 14.64 2.82
C SER A 22 -0.66 13.70 3.95
N HIS A 23 -1.58 13.30 4.82
CA HIS A 23 -1.31 12.28 5.83
C HIS A 23 -1.38 10.90 5.18
N GLY A 24 -0.25 10.40 4.68
CA GLY A 24 -0.09 8.96 4.46
C GLY A 24 -0.14 8.26 5.80
N PHE A 25 -1.28 7.67 6.15
CA PHE A 25 -1.44 6.90 7.38
C PHE A 25 -0.78 5.53 7.18
N SER A 26 0.33 5.30 7.87
CA SER A 26 0.96 3.99 7.98
C SER A 26 0.42 3.31 9.23
N GLN A 27 -0.36 2.24 9.06
CA GLN A 27 -0.76 1.39 10.16
C GLN A 27 0.31 0.31 10.33
N GLU A 28 0.85 0.18 11.55
CA GLU A 28 1.67 -0.98 11.88
C GLU A 28 0.73 -2.19 11.98
N ILE A 29 0.87 -3.14 11.05
CA ILE A 29 0.07 -4.36 11.02
C ILE A 29 0.99 -5.55 11.26
N THR A 30 0.71 -6.29 12.33
CA THR A 30 1.29 -7.61 12.54
C THR A 30 0.49 -8.66 11.76
N PRO A 31 1.16 -9.51 10.96
CA PRO A 31 0.47 -10.57 10.25
C PRO A 31 -0.16 -11.57 11.18
N LYS A 32 -1.34 -12.04 10.81
CA LYS A 32 -2.06 -13.09 11.52
C LYS A 32 -1.38 -14.44 11.29
N THR A 33 -1.02 -14.69 10.03
CA THR A 33 -0.39 -15.93 9.60
C THR A 33 0.60 -15.63 8.48
N LEU A 34 1.80 -16.23 8.57
CA LEU A 34 2.80 -16.25 7.52
C LEU A 34 3.28 -17.71 7.36
N VAL A 35 3.01 -18.31 6.22
CA VAL A 35 3.47 -19.66 5.87
C VAL A 35 4.38 -19.57 4.66
N LEU A 36 5.56 -20.19 4.76
CA LEU A 36 6.50 -20.33 3.66
C LEU A 36 6.65 -21.80 3.32
N THR A 37 6.42 -22.14 2.06
CA THR A 37 6.64 -23.49 1.54
C THR A 37 7.71 -23.42 0.46
N ALA A 38 8.90 -23.96 0.77
CA ALA A 38 9.98 -24.10 -0.20
C ALA A 38 9.84 -25.43 -0.94
N PHE A 39 9.80 -25.35 -2.27
CA PHE A 39 9.72 -26.50 -3.15
C PHE A 39 11.12 -26.90 -3.64
N VAL A 40 11.25 -28.15 -4.10
CA VAL A 40 12.53 -28.76 -4.50
C VAL A 40 13.10 -28.12 -5.77
N ASP A 41 12.24 -27.53 -6.59
CA ASP A 41 12.57 -26.76 -7.79
C ASP A 41 13.08 -25.33 -7.49
N GLY A 42 13.12 -24.95 -6.21
CA GLY A 42 13.62 -23.65 -5.75
C GLY A 42 12.56 -22.56 -5.68
N PHE A 43 11.30 -22.85 -6.06
CA PHE A 43 10.20 -21.91 -5.86
C PHE A 43 9.78 -21.87 -4.39
N VAL A 44 9.28 -20.72 -3.95
CA VAL A 44 8.76 -20.52 -2.59
C VAL A 44 7.35 -19.98 -2.68
N SER A 45 6.38 -20.73 -2.18
CA SER A 45 5.03 -20.20 -1.95
C SER A 45 4.98 -19.47 -0.61
N ILE A 46 4.38 -18.29 -0.61
CA ILE A 46 4.20 -17.45 0.57
C ILE A 46 2.71 -17.17 0.74
N ASP A 47 2.13 -17.74 1.79
CA ASP A 47 0.76 -17.40 2.20
C ASP A 47 0.83 -16.38 3.34
N TYR A 48 0.33 -15.18 3.08
CA TYR A 48 0.40 -14.04 4.00
C TYR A 48 -1.00 -13.48 4.30
N ILE A 49 -1.46 -13.65 5.55
CA ILE A 49 -2.79 -13.22 5.98
C ILE A 49 -2.67 -12.02 6.92
N LEU A 50 -3.33 -10.92 6.54
CA LEU A 50 -3.39 -9.68 7.29
C LEU A 50 -4.83 -9.41 7.73
N ASP A 51 -5.00 -9.01 9.00
CA ASP A 51 -6.25 -8.40 9.46
C ASP A 51 -6.12 -6.88 9.24
N VAL A 52 -6.83 -6.38 8.23
CA VAL A 52 -6.75 -5.00 7.73
C VAL A 52 -8.00 -4.23 8.15
N ASP A 53 -7.85 -3.02 8.70
CA ASP A 53 -9.00 -2.17 9.04
C ASP A 53 -9.54 -1.48 7.78
N SER A 54 -10.83 -1.72 7.49
CA SER A 54 -11.57 -1.15 6.37
C SER A 54 -11.67 0.38 6.38
N ALA A 55 -11.40 1.04 7.51
CA ALA A 55 -11.30 2.49 7.58
C ALA A 55 -10.10 3.05 6.78
N PHE A 56 -9.15 2.20 6.39
CA PHE A 56 -7.91 2.59 5.69
C PHE A 56 -7.80 1.89 4.33
N PRO A 57 -8.18 2.55 3.22
CA PRO A 57 -8.27 1.92 1.90
C PRO A 57 -6.92 1.66 1.23
N THR A 58 -5.84 2.30 1.68
CA THR A 58 -4.51 2.19 1.07
C THR A 58 -3.52 1.69 2.11
N GLN A 59 -3.02 0.46 1.92
CA GLN A 59 -2.10 -0.21 2.84
C GLN A 59 -0.85 -0.61 2.05
N ASN A 60 0.34 -0.26 2.54
CA ASN A 60 1.59 -0.64 1.89
C ASN A 60 2.10 -1.95 2.51
N ILE A 61 1.84 -3.08 1.83
CA ILE A 61 2.21 -4.40 2.33
C ILE A 61 3.63 -4.72 1.85
N THR A 62 4.57 -4.79 2.79
CA THR A 62 5.94 -5.25 2.49
C THR A 62 6.00 -6.76 2.71
N VAL A 63 6.10 -7.54 1.63
CA VAL A 63 6.34 -8.99 1.71
C VAL A 63 7.86 -9.21 1.65
N PHE A 64 8.37 -10.09 2.51
CA PHE A 64 9.80 -10.40 2.58
C PHE A 64 10.23 -11.21 1.34
N GLY A 65 11.13 -10.66 0.52
CA GLY A 65 11.69 -11.33 -0.65
C GLY A 65 12.21 -10.32 -1.66
N GLN A 66 13.31 -10.63 -2.34
CA GLN A 66 13.86 -9.73 -3.37
C GLN A 66 13.08 -9.80 -4.69
N VAL A 67 12.31 -10.87 -4.89
CA VAL A 67 11.54 -11.14 -6.10
C VAL A 67 10.19 -11.74 -5.72
N LEU A 68 9.10 -11.06 -6.05
CA LEU A 68 7.75 -11.58 -6.02
C LEU A 68 7.33 -11.74 -7.48
N GLU A 69 7.30 -12.97 -7.99
CA GLU A 69 6.95 -13.20 -9.40
C GLU A 69 5.45 -12.98 -9.63
N ASP A 70 4.62 -13.61 -8.78
CA ASP A 70 3.16 -13.58 -8.87
C ASP A 70 2.55 -13.16 -7.53
N LEU A 71 2.10 -11.90 -7.43
CA LEU A 71 1.37 -11.42 -6.25
C LEU A 71 -0.12 -11.37 -6.56
N LEU A 72 -0.91 -12.19 -5.86
CA LEU A 72 -2.37 -12.16 -5.90
C LEU A 72 -2.91 -11.70 -4.55
N VAL A 73 -3.69 -10.61 -4.55
CA VAL A 73 -4.36 -10.11 -3.35
C VAL A 73 -5.84 -10.49 -3.43
N ILE A 74 -6.32 -11.18 -2.40
CA ILE A 74 -7.72 -11.64 -2.30
C ILE A 74 -8.38 -11.07 -1.04
N ASP A 75 -9.69 -10.82 -1.13
CA ASP A 75 -10.51 -10.44 0.02
C ASP A 75 -10.91 -11.67 0.87
N LYS A 76 -11.60 -11.42 1.98
CA LYS A 76 -12.12 -12.48 2.87
C LYS A 76 -13.11 -13.44 2.21
N ASN A 77 -13.72 -13.06 1.09
CA ASN A 77 -14.67 -13.86 0.34
C ASN A 77 -14.00 -14.61 -0.83
N GLY A 78 -12.67 -14.47 -0.98
CA GLY A 78 -11.90 -15.07 -2.08
C GLY A 78 -11.97 -14.28 -3.38
N LEU A 79 -12.44 -13.03 -3.37
CA LEU A 79 -12.49 -12.16 -4.55
C LEU A 79 -11.14 -11.47 -4.76
N PRO A 80 -10.59 -11.48 -5.99
CA PRO A 80 -9.32 -10.81 -6.27
C PRO A 80 -9.49 -9.29 -6.20
N LEU A 81 -8.66 -8.65 -5.37
CA LEU A 81 -8.60 -7.19 -5.22
C LEU A 81 -7.49 -6.57 -6.08
N GLY A 82 -6.46 -7.35 -6.42
CA GLY A 82 -5.35 -6.89 -7.23
C GLY A 82 -4.40 -8.02 -7.60
N TYR A 83 -3.65 -7.80 -8.68
CA TYR A 83 -2.66 -8.73 -9.19
C TYR A 83 -1.47 -7.96 -9.76
N SER A 84 -0.25 -8.43 -9.48
CA SER A 84 0.98 -7.90 -10.06
C SER A 84 1.87 -9.05 -10.51
N LEU A 85 2.36 -8.94 -11.76
CA LEU A 85 3.38 -9.78 -12.36
C LEU A 85 4.68 -9.01 -12.41
N ASN A 86 5.67 -9.40 -11.60
CA ASN A 86 7.04 -8.93 -11.82
C ASN A 86 7.81 -10.06 -12.49
N GLY A 87 7.51 -10.31 -13.76
CA GLY A 87 8.35 -11.11 -14.64
C GLY A 87 9.52 -10.26 -15.14
N TYR A 88 10.75 -10.66 -14.82
CA TYR A 88 11.95 -10.09 -15.43
C TYR A 88 11.91 -10.34 -16.96
N THR A 89 11.82 -9.26 -17.75
CA THR A 89 12.35 -9.23 -19.13
C THR A 89 13.83 -8.90 -19.13
#